data_AF-A0A6C8GFH0-F1
#
_entry.id   AF-A0A6C8GFH0-F1
#
_cell.length_a   1.000
_cell.length_b   1.000
_cell.length_c   1.000
_cell.angle_alpha   90.00
_cell.angle_beta   90.00
_cell.angle_gamma   90.00
#
_symmetry.space_group_name_H-M   'P 1'
#
loop_
_entity.id
_entity.type
_entity.pdbx_description
1 polymer ?
#
loop_
_entity_poly.entity_id
_entity_poly.type
_entity_poly.pdbx_seq_one_letter_code
_entity_poly.pdbx_strand_id
1 'polypeptide(L)'
;LASTYIPHPLLSRQDFSRFALDYLVFGNAFLEQRHSVTGQLIKLLTSPAKYTRRGVDDSVFWFVENFTQPHEFAPDTVFHLLEPDINQEIYGLPEYLSALNSAWLNESATLFRRKYYQNGAHAGYIMYVTDPAQSATDVESLRDAMRNSKGLGNFKNLFFYSPNGKPDGIKIVPLSEVATKDDFFNIKKASAADLMDAHRVPFQLMGGKPENIGSMGDVEKVAKVFVRNELSPLQDRFREVNDWLGMEVIRFKEYTLDNPE
;
A
#
# COMPACT_ATOMS: atom_id res chain seq x y z
N LEU A 1 8.49 9.72 14.04
CA LEU A 1 9.54 8.71 14.26
C LEU A 1 10.92 9.21 13.83
N ALA A 2 11.20 9.34 12.54
CA ALA A 2 12.52 9.80 12.08
C ALA A 2 12.88 11.22 12.55
N SER A 3 11.89 12.09 12.85
CA SER A 3 12.11 13.44 13.39
C SER A 3 12.67 13.44 14.81
N THR A 4 12.23 12.51 15.67
CA THR A 4 12.67 12.41 17.06
C THR A 4 13.96 11.61 17.20
N TYR A 5 14.38 10.84 16.19
CA TYR A 5 15.61 10.06 16.23
C TYR A 5 16.86 10.96 16.41
N ILE A 6 17.77 10.54 17.29
CA ILE A 6 19.08 11.18 17.50
C ILE A 6 20.13 10.34 16.76
N PRO A 7 20.74 10.85 15.68
CA PRO A 7 21.71 10.10 14.89
C PRO A 7 22.91 9.66 15.73
N HIS A 8 23.39 8.45 15.47
CA HIS A 8 24.56 7.88 16.11
C HIS A 8 25.67 7.66 15.06
N PRO A 9 26.97 7.78 15.39
CA PRO A 9 28.06 7.51 14.44
C PRO A 9 27.96 6.15 13.75
N LEU A 10 27.45 5.13 14.45
CA LEU A 10 27.24 3.78 13.92
C LEU A 10 25.94 3.63 13.10
N LEU A 11 24.93 4.47 13.33
CA LEU A 11 23.62 4.36 12.67
C LEU A 11 23.14 5.74 12.23
N SER A 12 23.19 5.96 10.93
CA SER A 12 22.76 7.23 10.35
C SER A 12 21.23 7.37 10.41
N ARG A 13 20.72 8.61 10.36
CA ARG A 13 19.27 8.86 10.25
C ARG A 13 18.66 8.17 9.03
N GLN A 14 19.40 8.11 7.92
CA GLN A 14 18.94 7.49 6.68
C GLN A 14 18.82 5.98 6.82
N ASP A 15 19.83 5.33 7.41
CA ASP A 15 19.80 3.89 7.66
C ASP A 15 18.69 3.55 8.67
N PHE A 16 18.57 4.31 9.76
CA PHE A 16 17.42 4.16 10.68
C PHE A 16 16.06 4.32 9.97
N SER A 17 15.94 5.28 9.05
CA SER A 17 14.68 5.49 8.30
C SER A 17 14.35 4.31 7.39
N ARG A 18 15.36 3.67 6.78
CA ARG A 18 15.18 2.43 6.01
C ARG A 18 14.74 1.28 6.90
N PHE A 19 15.40 1.11 8.05
CA PHE A 19 15.06 0.07 9.02
C PHE A 19 13.62 0.21 9.51
N ALA A 20 13.20 1.43 9.84
CA ALA A 20 11.83 1.71 10.25
C ALA A 20 10.81 1.48 9.13
N LEU A 21 11.14 1.85 7.89
CA LEU A 21 10.28 1.59 6.74
C LEU A 21 10.06 0.09 6.51
N ASP A 22 11.13 -0.69 6.57
CA ASP A 22 11.06 -2.14 6.40
C ASP A 22 10.18 -2.79 7.46
N TYR A 23 10.32 -2.37 8.73
CA TYR A 23 9.46 -2.87 9.81
C TYR A 23 7.98 -2.53 9.56
N LEU A 24 7.68 -1.28 9.20
CA LEU A 24 6.30 -0.81 8.97
C LEU A 24 5.65 -1.46 7.74
N VAL A 25 6.43 -1.80 6.71
CA VAL A 25 5.92 -2.38 5.46
C VAL A 25 5.87 -3.91 5.52
N PHE A 26 6.91 -4.55 6.04
CA PHE A 26 7.02 -6.00 5.98
C PHE A 26 6.76 -6.70 7.32
N GLY A 27 6.61 -5.95 8.43
CA GLY A 27 6.63 -6.54 9.78
C GLY A 27 8.00 -7.14 10.13
N ASN A 28 9.03 -6.84 9.35
CA ASN A 28 10.36 -7.42 9.42
C ASN A 28 11.39 -6.36 9.07
N ALA A 29 12.41 -6.19 9.89
CA ALA A 29 13.53 -5.31 9.60
C ALA A 29 14.84 -5.93 10.07
N PHE A 30 15.89 -5.75 9.27
CA PHE A 30 17.19 -6.37 9.52
C PHE A 30 18.29 -5.33 9.63
N LEU A 31 19.16 -5.50 10.62
CA LEU A 31 20.30 -4.63 10.86
C LEU A 31 21.57 -5.46 11.00
N GLU A 32 22.51 -5.25 10.09
CA GLU A 32 23.79 -5.95 10.05
C GLU A 32 24.88 -5.13 10.75
N GLN A 33 25.61 -5.76 11.65
CA GLN A 33 26.88 -5.27 12.17
C GLN A 33 27.98 -5.41 11.13
N ARG A 34 28.59 -4.29 10.74
CA ARG A 34 29.83 -4.29 9.95
C ARG A 34 31.01 -4.09 10.88
N HIS A 35 31.95 -5.01 10.83
CA HIS A 35 33.19 -4.97 11.61
C HIS A 35 34.39 -4.62 10.72
N SER A 36 35.39 -3.96 11.31
CA SER A 36 36.71 -3.82 10.70
C SER A 36 37.45 -5.16 10.68
N VAL A 37 38.58 -5.22 9.97
CA VAL A 37 39.49 -6.38 10.00
C VAL A 37 39.98 -6.70 11.43
N THR A 38 40.03 -5.70 12.31
CA THR A 38 40.41 -5.86 13.72
C THR A 38 39.26 -6.26 14.64
N GLY A 39 38.04 -6.46 14.10
CA GLY A 39 36.85 -6.84 14.86
C GLY A 39 36.09 -5.67 15.49
N GLN A 40 36.51 -4.43 15.27
CA GLN A 40 35.81 -3.25 15.80
C GLN A 40 34.52 -3.00 15.01
N LEU A 41 33.39 -2.80 15.69
CA LEU A 41 32.13 -2.40 15.06
C LEU A 41 32.30 -1.01 14.42
N ILE A 42 32.18 -0.94 13.09
CA ILE A 42 32.35 0.30 12.32
C ILE A 42 31.01 0.95 11.96
N LYS A 43 29.97 0.14 11.69
CA LYS A 43 28.67 0.65 11.25
C LYS A 43 27.59 -0.42 11.40
N LEU A 44 26.35 0.05 11.57
CA LEU A 44 25.14 -0.73 11.42
C LEU A 44 24.50 -0.40 10.07
N LEU A 45 24.26 -1.42 9.26
CA LEU A 45 23.64 -1.28 7.94
C LEU A 45 22.29 -1.98 7.90
N THR A 46 21.29 -1.29 7.39
CA THR A 46 19.98 -1.91 7.15
C THR A 46 20.05 -2.80 5.93
N SER A 47 19.66 -4.06 6.10
CA SER A 47 19.53 -5.01 5.00
C SER A 47 18.06 -5.05 4.55
N PRO A 48 17.75 -4.82 3.26
CA PRO A 48 16.38 -4.78 2.76
C PRO A 48 15.59 -6.04 3.09
N ALA A 49 14.53 -5.91 3.89
CA ALA A 49 13.74 -7.04 4.38
C ALA A 49 13.13 -7.91 3.28
N LYS A 50 12.82 -7.31 2.12
CA LYS A 50 12.32 -8.06 0.95
C LYS A 50 13.30 -9.15 0.48
N TYR A 51 14.60 -8.94 0.62
CA TYR A 51 15.64 -9.83 0.07
C TYR A 51 16.39 -10.61 1.16
N THR A 52 16.29 -10.20 2.42
CA THR A 52 16.90 -10.92 3.55
C THR A 52 16.08 -12.15 3.92
N ARG A 53 16.75 -13.27 4.11
CA ARG A 53 16.16 -14.56 4.49
C ARG A 53 16.89 -15.13 5.69
N ARG A 54 16.15 -15.72 6.63
CA ARG A 54 16.72 -16.53 7.71
C ARG A 54 17.27 -17.83 7.15
N GLY A 55 18.47 -18.21 7.61
CA GLY A 55 19.10 -19.48 7.32
C GLY A 55 18.43 -20.63 8.06
N VAL A 56 18.94 -21.85 7.83
CA VAL A 56 18.51 -23.04 8.60
C VAL A 56 19.03 -22.94 10.04
N ASP A 57 20.25 -22.45 10.21
CA ASP A 57 20.80 -22.12 11.51
C ASP A 57 20.31 -20.74 11.96
N ASP A 58 19.88 -20.63 13.21
CA ASP A 58 19.26 -19.42 13.76
C ASP A 58 20.15 -18.18 13.74
N SER A 59 21.48 -18.38 13.77
CA SER A 59 22.47 -17.30 13.75
C SER A 59 22.80 -16.78 12.34
N VAL A 60 22.32 -17.46 11.29
CA VAL A 60 22.72 -17.18 9.90
C VAL A 60 21.58 -16.53 9.13
N PHE A 61 21.91 -15.49 8.37
CA PHE A 61 21.00 -14.84 7.44
C PHE A 61 21.62 -14.80 6.05
N TRP A 62 20.77 -14.64 5.05
CA TRP A 62 21.15 -14.58 3.64
C TRP A 62 20.54 -13.36 2.98
N PHE A 63 21.32 -12.65 2.18
CA PHE A 63 20.82 -11.65 1.24
C PHE A 63 20.65 -12.30 -0.13
N VAL A 64 19.41 -12.36 -0.61
CA VAL A 64 19.04 -13.04 -1.85
C VAL A 64 18.29 -12.07 -2.77
N GLU A 65 19.05 -11.25 -3.50
CA GLU A 65 18.48 -10.42 -4.58
C GLU A 65 18.13 -11.28 -5.80
N ASN A 66 19.04 -12.19 -6.17
CA ASN A 66 18.89 -13.16 -7.25
C ASN A 66 19.33 -14.55 -6.74
N PHE A 67 18.57 -15.59 -7.10
CA PHE A 67 18.81 -16.97 -6.63
C PHE A 67 20.17 -17.58 -7.07
N THR A 68 20.92 -16.91 -7.94
CA THR A 68 22.18 -17.41 -8.50
C THR A 68 23.41 -17.04 -7.66
N GLN A 69 23.35 -15.98 -6.85
CA GLN A 69 24.45 -15.54 -5.99
C GLN A 69 23.92 -15.05 -4.65
N PRO A 70 23.42 -15.96 -3.78
CA PRO A 70 23.04 -15.60 -2.43
C PRO A 70 24.29 -15.20 -1.62
N HIS A 71 24.19 -14.12 -0.86
CA HIS A 71 25.25 -13.67 0.04
C HIS A 71 24.92 -14.09 1.48
N GLU A 72 25.76 -14.92 2.07
CA GLU A 72 25.66 -15.28 3.48
C GLU A 72 26.19 -14.15 4.35
N PHE A 73 25.40 -13.71 5.34
CA PHE A 73 25.87 -12.83 6.39
C PHE A 73 26.70 -13.62 7.40
N ALA A 74 27.67 -12.96 8.03
CA ALA A 74 28.44 -13.59 9.09
C ALA A 74 27.51 -14.00 10.26
N PRO A 75 27.71 -15.19 10.87
CA PRO A 75 26.89 -15.65 11.98
C PRO A 75 26.84 -14.62 13.12
N ASP A 76 25.67 -14.48 13.76
CA ASP A 76 25.43 -13.61 14.91
C ASP A 76 25.64 -12.10 14.66
N THR A 77 25.79 -11.67 13.39
CA THR A 77 25.99 -10.25 13.04
C THR A 77 24.72 -9.52 12.60
N VAL A 78 23.61 -10.22 12.42
CA VAL A 78 22.35 -9.63 11.93
C VAL A 78 21.30 -9.68 13.02
N PHE A 79 20.76 -8.50 13.36
CA PHE A 79 19.57 -8.36 14.17
C PHE A 79 18.32 -8.42 13.31
N HIS A 80 17.32 -9.17 13.75
CA HIS A 80 16.02 -9.26 13.12
C HIS A 80 14.96 -8.72 14.07
N LEU A 81 14.43 -7.54 13.77
CA LEU A 81 13.24 -7.01 14.41
C LEU A 81 12.01 -7.54 13.68
N LEU A 82 11.13 -8.24 14.38
CA LEU A 82 9.92 -8.83 13.80
C LEU A 82 8.67 -8.42 14.58
N GLU A 83 7.57 -8.20 13.87
CA GLU A 83 6.22 -8.05 14.44
C GLU A 83 5.63 -9.45 14.67
N PRO A 84 5.32 -9.88 15.90
CA PRO A 84 4.93 -11.27 16.16
C PRO A 84 3.77 -11.78 15.29
N ASP A 85 3.96 -12.95 14.67
CA ASP A 85 2.92 -13.68 13.93
C ASP A 85 2.35 -14.80 14.81
N ILE A 86 1.04 -15.04 14.72
CA ILE A 86 0.35 -16.12 15.43
C ILE A 86 0.61 -17.50 14.79
N ASN A 87 1.04 -17.53 13.53
CA ASN A 87 1.18 -18.78 12.77
C ASN A 87 2.61 -19.33 12.74
N GLN A 88 3.61 -18.48 12.97
CA GLN A 88 5.03 -18.84 12.90
C GLN A 88 5.90 -17.94 13.78
N GLU A 89 7.11 -18.40 14.07
CA GLU A 89 8.10 -17.69 14.90
C GLU A 89 9.31 -17.17 14.07
N ILE A 90 9.29 -17.37 12.75
CA ILE A 90 10.45 -17.11 11.87
C ILE A 90 10.42 -15.69 11.31
N TYR A 91 9.26 -15.23 10.82
CA TYR A 91 9.06 -13.88 10.29
C TYR A 91 7.85 -13.22 10.93
N GLY A 92 7.88 -11.90 10.93
CA GLY A 92 6.77 -11.09 11.37
C GLY A 92 5.69 -10.86 10.32
N LEU A 93 4.53 -10.42 10.79
CA LEU A 93 3.34 -10.20 9.99
C LEU A 93 2.88 -8.73 10.11
N PRO A 94 2.85 -7.95 9.01
CA PRO A 94 2.43 -6.56 9.07
C PRO A 94 0.91 -6.42 9.32
N GLU A 95 0.53 -5.50 10.21
CA GLU A 95 -0.85 -5.31 10.68
C GLU A 95 -1.85 -4.95 9.56
N TYR A 96 -1.39 -4.18 8.56
CA TYR A 96 -2.26 -3.69 7.48
C TYR A 96 -2.74 -4.78 6.52
N LEU A 97 -2.24 -6.02 6.63
CA LEU A 97 -2.67 -7.14 5.77
C LEU A 97 -4.18 -7.37 5.82
N SER A 98 -4.79 -7.13 6.98
CA SER A 98 -6.24 -7.20 7.18
C SER A 98 -7.04 -6.25 6.27
N ALA A 99 -6.45 -5.13 5.87
CA ALA A 99 -7.08 -4.09 5.05
C ALA A 99 -6.71 -4.15 3.56
N LEU A 100 -6.00 -5.20 3.10
CA LEU A 100 -5.62 -5.33 1.68
C LEU A 100 -6.82 -5.37 0.73
N ASN A 101 -7.90 -6.04 1.13
CA ASN A 101 -9.13 -6.08 0.33
C ASN A 101 -9.74 -4.68 0.18
N SER A 102 -9.70 -3.87 1.24
CA SER A 102 -10.14 -2.47 1.20
C SER A 102 -9.21 -1.63 0.31
N ALA A 103 -7.88 -1.83 0.36
CA ALA A 103 -6.93 -1.17 -0.54
C ALA A 103 -7.22 -1.46 -2.01
N TRP A 104 -7.38 -2.73 -2.38
CA TRP A 104 -7.65 -3.14 -3.76
C TRP A 104 -9.02 -2.66 -4.26
N LEU A 105 -10.02 -2.65 -3.39
CA LEU A 105 -11.34 -2.11 -3.71
C LEU A 105 -11.25 -0.59 -3.97
N ASN A 106 -10.48 0.12 -3.15
CA ASN A 106 -10.25 1.56 -3.28
C ASN A 106 -9.51 1.90 -4.59
N GLU A 107 -8.50 1.11 -4.95
CA GLU A 107 -7.77 1.21 -6.21
C GLU A 107 -8.71 0.94 -7.41
N SER A 108 -9.46 -0.16 -7.35
CA SER A 108 -10.40 -0.57 -8.40
C SER A 108 -11.47 0.50 -8.66
N ALA A 109 -12.05 1.08 -7.62
CA ALA A 109 -13.00 2.18 -7.74
C ALA A 109 -12.37 3.43 -8.41
N THR A 110 -11.10 3.71 -8.11
CA THR A 110 -10.36 4.83 -8.71
C THR A 110 -10.09 4.59 -10.20
N LEU A 111 -9.60 3.39 -10.54
CA LEU A 111 -9.36 2.99 -11.93
C LEU A 111 -10.65 2.99 -12.75
N PHE A 112 -11.75 2.51 -12.16
CA PHE A 112 -13.07 2.57 -12.80
C PHE A 112 -13.48 4.00 -13.13
N ARG A 113 -13.41 4.94 -12.17
CA ARG A 113 -13.78 6.35 -12.39
C ARG A 113 -12.92 7.01 -13.47
N ARG A 114 -11.62 6.73 -13.48
CA ARG A 114 -10.70 7.21 -14.52
C ARG A 114 -11.12 6.71 -15.90
N LYS A 115 -11.39 5.40 -16.04
CA LYS A 115 -11.86 4.80 -17.29
C LYS A 115 -13.22 5.34 -17.71
N TYR A 116 -14.15 5.51 -16.77
CA TYR A 116 -15.47 6.08 -17.02
C TYR A 116 -15.37 7.50 -17.57
N TYR A 117 -14.51 8.35 -16.99
CA TYR A 117 -14.26 9.70 -17.51
C TYR A 117 -13.61 9.68 -18.90
N GLN A 118 -12.60 8.82 -19.12
CA GLN A 118 -11.93 8.68 -20.42
C GLN A 118 -12.88 8.17 -21.52
N ASN A 119 -13.96 7.47 -21.17
CA ASN A 119 -14.97 6.95 -22.09
C ASN A 119 -16.18 7.87 -22.26
N GLY A 120 -16.05 9.17 -21.95
CA GLY A 120 -17.14 10.13 -22.13
C GLY A 120 -18.32 9.92 -21.16
N ALA A 121 -18.05 9.42 -19.95
CA ALA A 121 -19.05 9.12 -18.93
C ALA A 121 -20.05 8.02 -19.32
N HIS A 122 -19.61 7.02 -20.08
CA HIS A 122 -20.42 5.83 -20.38
C HIS A 122 -19.69 4.55 -19.95
N ALA A 123 -20.41 3.65 -19.27
CA ALA A 123 -19.92 2.34 -18.83
C ALA A 123 -19.99 1.26 -19.95
N GLY A 124 -20.15 1.71 -21.20
CA GLY A 124 -20.44 0.87 -22.36
C GLY A 124 -21.93 0.79 -22.70
N TYR A 125 -22.23 0.22 -23.87
CA TYR A 125 -23.60 0.09 -24.37
C TYR A 125 -23.78 -1.23 -25.14
N ILE A 126 -25.04 -1.66 -25.25
CA ILE A 126 -25.48 -2.72 -26.15
C ILE A 126 -26.04 -2.03 -27.41
N MET A 127 -25.41 -2.23 -28.56
CA MET A 127 -26.00 -1.85 -29.84
C MET A 127 -26.88 -2.99 -30.33
N TYR A 128 -28.18 -2.72 -30.42
CA TYR A 128 -29.22 -3.64 -30.86
C TYR A 128 -29.66 -3.27 -32.28
N VAL A 129 -29.42 -4.15 -33.25
CA VAL A 129 -29.77 -3.92 -34.66
C VAL A 129 -30.86 -4.90 -35.06
N THR A 130 -31.99 -4.38 -35.55
CA THR A 130 -33.16 -5.17 -35.96
C THR A 130 -33.49 -5.08 -37.44
N ASP A 131 -32.91 -4.09 -38.13
CA ASP A 131 -33.21 -3.79 -39.52
C ASP A 131 -32.74 -4.94 -40.44
N PRO A 132 -33.67 -5.64 -41.12
CA PRO A 132 -33.33 -6.73 -42.03
C PRO A 132 -32.73 -6.24 -43.37
N ALA A 133 -32.65 -4.92 -43.61
CA ALA A 133 -32.16 -4.35 -44.86
C ALA A 133 -30.63 -4.16 -44.93
N GLN A 134 -29.86 -4.52 -43.90
CA GLN A 134 -28.40 -4.38 -43.93
C GLN A 134 -27.71 -5.59 -44.54
N SER A 135 -26.72 -5.35 -45.42
CA SER A 135 -25.91 -6.43 -45.98
C SER A 135 -25.08 -7.09 -44.86
N ALA A 136 -24.83 -8.40 -44.96
CA ALA A 136 -24.00 -9.12 -43.98
C ALA A 136 -22.61 -8.49 -43.81
N THR A 137 -22.10 -7.87 -44.87
CA THR A 137 -20.84 -7.10 -44.92
C THR A 137 -20.89 -5.81 -44.10
N ASP A 138 -22.02 -5.10 -44.07
CA ASP A 138 -22.18 -3.86 -43.31
C ASP A 138 -22.31 -4.15 -41.80
N VAL A 139 -23.02 -5.24 -41.45
CA VAL A 139 -23.13 -5.72 -40.07
C VAL A 139 -21.75 -6.11 -39.51
N GLU A 140 -20.93 -6.79 -40.31
CA GLU A 140 -19.57 -7.15 -39.92
C GLU A 140 -18.66 -5.93 -39.79
N SER A 141 -18.76 -4.97 -40.72
CA SER A 141 -18.00 -3.71 -40.66
C SER A 141 -18.36 -2.86 -39.44
N LEU A 142 -19.64 -2.81 -39.06
CA LEU A 142 -20.12 -2.17 -37.84
C LEU A 142 -19.61 -2.90 -36.58
N ARG A 143 -19.61 -4.23 -36.59
CA ARG A 143 -19.04 -5.06 -35.51
C ARG A 143 -17.55 -4.80 -35.32
N ASP A 144 -16.79 -4.72 -36.41
CA ASP A 144 -15.35 -4.48 -36.39
C ASP A 144 -15.02 -3.04 -35.98
N ALA A 145 -15.77 -2.04 -36.49
CA ALA A 145 -15.63 -0.66 -36.04
C ALA A 145 -15.88 -0.52 -34.53
N MET A 146 -16.91 -1.19 -34.00
CA MET A 146 -17.20 -1.26 -32.56
C MET A 146 -16.11 -1.98 -31.76
N ARG A 147 -15.52 -3.04 -32.31
CA ARG A 147 -14.42 -3.77 -31.68
C ARG A 147 -13.14 -2.94 -31.64
N ASN A 148 -12.90 -2.14 -32.68
CA ASN A 148 -11.68 -1.36 -32.91
C ASN A 148 -11.75 0.06 -32.34
N SER A 149 -12.93 0.60 -32.01
CA SER A 149 -13.06 1.91 -31.31
C SER A 149 -12.59 1.87 -29.85
N LYS A 150 -11.96 0.79 -29.41
CA LYS A 150 -11.47 0.59 -28.04
C LYS A 150 -10.15 1.33 -27.84
N GLY A 151 -10.14 2.29 -26.92
CA GLY A 151 -8.91 2.65 -26.19
C GLY A 151 -8.50 1.52 -25.25
N LEU A 152 -7.19 1.36 -25.01
CA LEU A 152 -6.67 0.33 -24.09
C LEU A 152 -7.33 0.42 -22.70
N GLY A 153 -7.96 -0.67 -22.26
CA GLY A 153 -8.50 -0.80 -20.90
C GLY A 153 -9.95 -0.33 -20.68
N ASN A 154 -10.69 0.01 -21.75
CA ASN A 154 -12.07 0.52 -21.69
C ASN A 154 -13.16 -0.55 -21.48
N PHE A 155 -14.37 -0.11 -21.13
CA PHE A 155 -15.55 -0.97 -20.93
C PHE A 155 -15.89 -1.80 -22.18
N LYS A 156 -16.47 -2.98 -21.98
CA LYS A 156 -16.87 -3.87 -23.07
C LYS A 156 -18.23 -3.43 -23.62
N ASN A 157 -18.26 -2.95 -24.87
CA ASN A 157 -19.50 -2.78 -25.62
C ASN A 157 -19.98 -4.13 -26.16
N LEU A 158 -21.30 -4.35 -26.20
CA LEU A 158 -21.91 -5.56 -26.76
C LEU A 158 -22.65 -5.21 -28.05
N PHE A 159 -22.57 -6.10 -29.04
CA PHE A 159 -23.34 -5.99 -30.28
C PHE A 159 -24.34 -7.15 -30.35
N PHE A 160 -25.62 -6.84 -30.57
CA PHE A 160 -26.68 -7.83 -30.68
C PHE A 160 -27.49 -7.58 -31.96
N TYR A 161 -27.50 -8.58 -32.84
CA TYR A 161 -28.23 -8.54 -34.10
C TYR A 161 -29.42 -9.50 -34.05
N SER A 162 -30.62 -8.96 -34.21
CA SER A 162 -31.88 -9.72 -34.21
C SER A 162 -32.78 -9.27 -35.35
N PRO A 163 -32.61 -9.82 -36.56
CA PRO A 163 -33.40 -9.45 -37.72
C PRO A 163 -34.90 -9.71 -37.48
N ASN A 164 -35.76 -8.81 -37.96
CA ASN A 164 -37.22 -8.81 -37.77
C ASN A 164 -37.71 -8.46 -36.33
N GLY A 165 -36.91 -7.72 -35.56
CA GLY A 165 -37.33 -7.17 -34.27
C GLY A 165 -38.32 -5.99 -34.39
N LYS A 166 -38.78 -5.46 -33.24
CA LYS A 166 -39.68 -4.28 -33.14
C LYS A 166 -39.09 -3.00 -33.81
N PRO A 167 -39.90 -1.98 -34.15
CA PRO A 167 -39.68 -1.00 -35.25
C PRO A 167 -38.50 -0.02 -35.15
N ASP A 168 -37.63 -0.10 -34.14
CA ASP A 168 -36.46 0.77 -34.04
C ASP A 168 -35.26 0.04 -34.68
N GLY A 169 -34.96 0.32 -35.95
CA GLY A 169 -33.96 -0.40 -36.76
C GLY A 169 -32.56 -0.51 -36.14
N ILE A 170 -32.13 0.52 -35.40
CA ILE A 170 -30.90 0.53 -34.59
C ILE A 170 -31.24 1.18 -33.24
N LYS A 171 -30.95 0.47 -32.14
CA LYS A 171 -31.13 0.97 -30.78
C LYS A 171 -29.85 0.83 -30.00
N ILE A 172 -29.38 1.92 -29.40
CA ILE A 172 -28.33 1.88 -28.40
C ILE A 172 -29.01 1.74 -27.04
N VAL A 173 -28.86 0.57 -26.43
CA VAL A 173 -29.29 0.32 -25.05
C VAL A 173 -28.09 0.59 -24.16
N PRO A 174 -28.06 1.69 -23.39
CA PRO A 174 -26.99 1.89 -22.42
C PRO A 174 -27.00 0.69 -21.46
N LEU A 175 -25.82 0.12 -21.18
CA LEU A 175 -25.67 -0.81 -20.07
C LEU A 175 -25.82 0.05 -18.81
N SER A 176 -27.06 0.20 -18.35
CA SER A 176 -27.52 1.00 -17.20
C SER A 176 -26.51 2.00 -16.62
N GLU A 177 -26.80 3.28 -16.79
CA GLU A 177 -26.28 4.38 -15.95
C GLU A 177 -26.83 4.36 -14.51
N VAL A 178 -27.60 3.33 -14.14
CA VAL A 178 -28.52 3.38 -13.01
C VAL A 178 -27.79 3.02 -11.70
N ALA A 179 -27.71 4.02 -10.81
CA ALA A 179 -27.39 3.97 -9.37
C ALA A 179 -25.94 4.09 -8.89
N THR A 180 -24.92 4.14 -9.76
CA THR A 180 -23.52 3.96 -9.29
C THR A 180 -22.77 5.23 -8.86
N LYS A 181 -23.28 6.46 -9.09
CA LYS A 181 -22.53 7.68 -8.72
C LYS A 181 -22.31 7.78 -7.20
N ASP A 182 -23.32 7.46 -6.40
CA ASP A 182 -23.25 7.52 -4.93
C ASP A 182 -22.48 6.33 -4.35
N ASP A 183 -22.60 5.15 -4.95
CA ASP A 183 -21.91 3.95 -4.45
C ASP A 183 -20.39 4.03 -4.56
N PHE A 184 -19.82 4.64 -5.62
CA PHE A 184 -18.36 4.79 -5.69
C PHE A 184 -17.80 5.72 -4.62
N PHE A 185 -18.55 6.77 -4.26
CA PHE A 185 -18.16 7.65 -3.17
C PHE A 185 -18.21 6.90 -1.85
N ASN A 186 -19.28 6.15 -1.59
CA ASN A 186 -19.43 5.33 -0.38
C ASN A 186 -18.35 4.24 -0.28
N ILE A 187 -18.05 3.53 -1.37
CA ILE A 187 -16.98 2.54 -1.43
C ILE A 187 -15.63 3.19 -1.12
N LYS A 188 -15.31 4.33 -1.74
CA LYS A 188 -14.06 5.05 -1.49
C LYS A 188 -13.94 5.53 -0.06
N LYS A 189 -15.04 6.00 0.53
CA LYS A 189 -15.12 6.46 1.91
C LYS A 189 -14.91 5.31 2.89
N ALA A 190 -15.67 4.23 2.75
CA ALA A 190 -15.55 3.05 3.62
C ALA A 190 -14.15 2.43 3.53
N SER A 191 -13.67 2.17 2.32
CA SER A 191 -12.33 1.60 2.12
C SER A 191 -11.20 2.52 2.60
N ALA A 192 -11.36 3.85 2.54
CA ALA A 192 -10.38 4.77 3.11
C ALA A 192 -10.39 4.74 4.64
N ALA A 193 -11.57 4.63 5.26
CA ALA A 193 -11.70 4.48 6.71
C ALA A 193 -11.02 3.18 7.19
N ASP A 194 -11.29 2.05 6.54
CA ASP A 194 -10.64 0.77 6.88
C ASP A 194 -9.11 0.86 6.83
N LEU A 195 -8.56 1.58 5.83
CA LEU A 195 -7.11 1.79 5.71
C LEU A 195 -6.55 2.69 6.82
N MET A 196 -7.28 3.75 7.19
CA MET A 196 -6.89 4.64 8.28
C MET A 196 -6.89 3.88 9.62
N ASP A 197 -7.92 3.08 9.86
CA ASP A 197 -8.06 2.26 11.06
C ASP A 197 -6.95 1.19 11.13
N ALA A 198 -6.64 0.53 10.01
CA ALA A 198 -5.56 -0.47 9.94
C ALA A 198 -4.18 0.12 10.20
N HIS A 199 -3.94 1.39 9.80
CA HIS A 199 -2.70 2.10 10.11
C HIS A 199 -2.71 2.81 11.46
N ARG A 200 -3.86 2.87 12.15
CA ARG A 200 -4.05 3.53 13.45
C ARG A 200 -3.59 4.99 13.48
N VAL A 201 -3.60 5.67 12.33
CA VAL A 201 -3.22 7.09 12.21
C VAL A 201 -4.48 7.95 12.12
N PRO A 202 -4.70 8.88 13.07
CA PRO A 202 -5.81 9.82 13.00
C PRO A 202 -5.76 10.67 11.72
N PHE A 203 -6.91 10.84 11.06
CA PHE A 203 -7.02 11.56 9.79
C PHE A 203 -6.49 13.01 9.89
N GLN A 204 -6.61 13.65 11.05
CA GLN A 204 -6.12 15.01 11.30
C GLN A 204 -4.60 15.11 11.09
N LEU A 205 -3.86 14.07 11.49
CA LEU A 205 -2.40 14.02 11.37
C LEU A 205 -1.95 13.69 9.94
N MET A 206 -2.85 13.13 9.12
CA MET A 206 -2.62 12.82 7.71
C MET A 206 -2.93 14.01 6.78
N GLY A 207 -3.34 15.16 7.32
CA GLY A 207 -3.80 16.30 6.54
C GLY A 207 -5.19 16.09 5.91
N GLY A 208 -5.96 15.13 6.43
CA GLY A 208 -7.32 14.85 5.99
C GLY A 208 -8.27 16.01 6.33
N LYS A 209 -9.17 16.35 5.39
CA LYS A 209 -10.23 17.32 5.66
C LYS A 209 -11.34 16.65 6.47
N PRO A 210 -11.85 17.29 7.54
CA PRO A 210 -12.98 16.75 8.29
C PRO A 210 -14.22 16.74 7.39
N GLU A 211 -14.99 15.66 7.44
CA GLU A 211 -16.28 15.59 6.74
C GLU A 211 -17.34 16.45 7.40
N ASN A 212 -17.28 16.59 8.73
CA ASN A 212 -18.17 17.41 9.53
C ASN A 212 -17.35 18.36 10.42
N ILE A 213 -17.65 19.66 10.35
CA ILE A 213 -16.91 20.73 11.05
C ILE A 213 -16.85 20.51 12.57
N GLY A 214 -17.87 19.87 13.16
CA GLY A 214 -17.92 19.55 14.59
C GLY A 214 -17.06 18.35 15.05
N SER A 215 -16.47 17.58 14.11
CA SER A 215 -15.74 16.34 14.39
C SER A 215 -14.22 16.51 14.43
N MET A 216 -13.70 17.71 14.19
CA MET A 216 -12.25 17.93 14.08
C MET A 216 -11.51 17.60 15.39
N GLY A 217 -12.15 17.91 16.53
CA GLY A 217 -11.53 17.80 17.84
C GLY A 217 -10.32 18.73 18.00
N ASP A 218 -9.62 18.58 19.13
CA ASP A 218 -8.38 19.30 19.40
C ASP A 218 -7.19 18.50 18.84
N VAL A 219 -6.57 19.03 17.78
CA VAL A 219 -5.47 18.37 17.05
C VAL A 219 -4.27 18.11 17.94
N GLU A 220 -3.98 19.00 18.90
CA GLU A 220 -2.89 18.83 19.84
C GLU A 220 -3.12 17.62 20.76
N LYS A 221 -4.35 17.46 21.26
CA LYS A 221 -4.71 16.27 22.05
C LYS A 221 -4.62 14.99 21.23
N VAL A 222 -5.09 15.01 19.99
CA VAL A 222 -4.99 13.86 19.06
C VAL A 222 -3.53 13.47 18.84
N ALA A 223 -2.65 14.46 18.58
CA ALA A 223 -1.21 14.21 18.43
C ALA A 223 -0.59 13.61 19.70
N LYS A 224 -0.91 14.14 20.88
CA LYS A 224 -0.42 13.61 22.17
C LYS A 224 -0.84 12.16 22.41
N VAL A 225 -2.10 11.83 22.14
CA VAL A 225 -2.62 10.45 22.29
C VAL A 225 -1.96 9.51 21.28
N PHE A 226 -1.85 9.92 20.01
CA PHE A 226 -1.16 9.14 18.99
C PHE A 226 0.30 8.88 19.37
N VAL A 227 1.02 9.90 19.84
CA VAL A 227 2.41 9.73 20.25
C VAL A 227 2.53 8.75 21.41
N ARG A 228 1.67 8.87 22.43
CA ARG A 228 1.70 7.98 23.60
C ARG A 228 1.37 6.53 23.26
N ASN A 229 0.37 6.30 22.41
CA ASN A 229 -0.18 4.96 22.17
C ASN A 229 0.46 4.24 20.96
N GLU A 230 0.91 4.99 19.96
CA GLU A 230 1.44 4.43 18.71
C GLU A 230 2.94 4.68 18.56
N LEU A 231 3.37 5.94 18.70
CA LEU A 231 4.77 6.29 18.41
C LEU A 231 5.73 5.82 19.51
N SER A 232 5.39 6.00 20.79
CA SER A 232 6.26 5.62 21.91
C SER A 232 6.50 4.10 21.98
N PRO A 233 5.47 3.23 21.93
CA PRO A 233 5.70 1.79 21.89
C PRO A 233 6.51 1.36 20.67
N LEU A 234 6.26 1.96 19.51
CA LEU A 234 7.05 1.69 18.31
C LEU A 234 8.52 2.11 18.47
N GLN A 235 8.80 3.25 19.13
CA GLN A 235 10.16 3.65 19.48
C GLN A 235 10.81 2.64 20.43
N ASP A 236 10.07 2.10 21.40
CA ASP A 236 10.54 1.06 22.30
C ASP A 236 10.90 -0.23 21.55
N ARG A 237 10.08 -0.66 20.59
CA ARG A 237 10.41 -1.79 19.69
C ARG A 237 11.75 -1.58 18.98
N PHE A 238 11.99 -0.38 18.46
CA PHE A 238 13.27 -0.06 17.84
C PHE A 238 14.44 0.00 18.83
N ARG A 239 14.20 0.26 20.13
CA ARG A 239 15.25 0.27 21.17
C ARG A 239 15.75 -1.14 21.50
N GLU A 240 15.05 -2.21 21.15
CA GLU A 240 15.53 -3.59 21.33
C GLU A 240 16.87 -3.86 20.64
N VAL A 241 17.19 -3.09 19.59
CA VAL A 241 18.53 -3.09 18.97
C VAL A 241 19.62 -2.77 19.99
N ASN A 242 19.36 -1.88 20.94
CA ASN A 242 20.33 -1.50 21.97
C ASN A 242 20.62 -2.66 22.92
N ASP A 243 19.59 -3.42 23.29
CA ASP A 243 19.73 -4.60 24.16
C ASP A 243 20.54 -5.69 23.46
N TRP A 244 20.26 -5.91 22.17
CA TRP A 244 21.03 -6.84 21.34
C TRP A 244 22.50 -6.43 21.18
N LEU A 245 22.77 -5.14 20.95
CA LEU A 245 24.14 -4.62 20.82
C LEU A 245 24.88 -4.50 22.17
N GLY A 246 24.15 -4.47 23.29
CA GLY A 246 24.68 -4.06 24.59
C GLY A 246 25.15 -2.60 24.63
N MET A 247 24.71 -1.75 23.69
CA MET A 247 25.07 -0.33 23.63
C MET A 247 23.90 0.53 23.14
N GLU A 248 23.82 1.76 23.66
CA GLU A 248 22.75 2.69 23.32
C GLU A 248 23.00 3.40 21.98
N VAL A 249 22.54 2.81 20.88
CA VAL A 249 22.68 3.38 19.51
C VAL A 249 21.40 4.07 19.04
N ILE A 250 20.24 3.51 19.35
CA ILE A 250 18.93 4.07 19.01
C ILE A 250 18.41 4.89 20.18
N ARG A 251 18.33 6.22 19.96
CA ARG A 251 17.83 7.19 20.93
C ARG A 251 16.83 8.10 20.27
N PHE A 252 15.83 8.53 21.04
CA PHE A 252 14.82 9.46 20.59
C PHE A 252 14.75 10.64 21.55
N LYS A 253 14.61 11.84 21.01
CA LYS A 253 14.22 13.03 21.76
C LYS A 253 12.79 12.88 22.24
N GLU A 254 12.49 13.52 23.36
CA GLU A 254 11.11 13.71 23.79
C GLU A 254 10.33 14.45 22.70
N TYR A 255 9.09 14.01 22.46
CA TYR A 255 8.24 14.65 21.47
C TYR A 255 7.62 15.92 22.06
N THR A 256 7.83 17.05 21.39
CA THR A 256 7.21 18.33 21.72
C THR A 256 6.45 18.86 20.51
N LEU A 257 5.31 19.53 20.78
CA LEU A 257 4.56 20.25 19.75
C LEU A 257 5.08 21.69 19.56
N ASP A 258 5.84 22.19 20.52
CA ASP A 258 6.47 23.49 20.45
C ASP A 258 7.55 23.51 19.36
N ASN A 259 7.77 24.69 18.75
CA ASN A 259 8.82 24.87 17.77
C ASN A 259 10.16 24.40 18.35
N PRO A 260 10.95 23.60 17.62
CA PRO A 260 12.32 23.35 18.03
C PRO A 260 13.07 24.69 17.98
N GLU A 261 13.45 25.21 19.15
CA GLU A 261 14.46 26.27 19.25
C GLU A 261 15.80 25.82 18.63
#